data_AF-K9R5B2-F1
#
_entry.id   AF-K9R5B2-F1
#
_cell.length_a   1.000
_cell.length_b   1.000
_cell.length_c   1.000
_cell.angle_alpha   90.00
_cell.angle_beta   90.00
_cell.angle_gamma   90.00
#
_symmetry.space_group_name_H-M   'P 1'
#
loop_
_entity.id
_entity.type
_entity.pdbx_description
1 polymer ?
#
loop_
_entity_poly.entity_id
_entity_poly.type
_entity_poly.pdbx_seq_one_letter_code
_entity_poly.pdbx_strand_id
1 'polypeptide(L)'
;MARLQSFLPYASVLFAASAYAAIGPVTTLTISDADIAPDGFTRAAVVVNGVSPGPLITGNKGDHFQINVVNQMTNHTMNKTTSIHWHGLFQEGTNWADGPAFVTQCPIVSGNSFLYNFHVPDQAGTFWYHSHLSTQYCDGLRGPLVVYDPHDPLAHMYDVDNDSTVITLTEWYWTASHLGTRFPAGLANSTLIDGLGRTTATPNAELAVVNVTQGKRYRFRLVSMACDPSFNFSIDGHDLTVIEADGVETQPVTVNSINIFAAQRYSFVLTANQTIDNYWIRANPSLGLMGFDAGINSAILRYNGAAPVDPVTSPQSTQILLNETDLHPYVPRKTPGKPEKGGVDLPLNMAFGFDGTDFFINNATFVPPTVPVLLQILSGTQAAQDLLPAGSVYTLPKNASIEITFPANANAAGSPHPFHLHGHTFAVIRSAGSTAYNYDNPVWRDTVSTGLASDNDNVTIRFQTDNAGPWFLHCHIDFHLNAGFAVVLAEDVPDIARANPVPQAWKNLCPTYDALSPNDQ
;
A
#
# COMPACT_ATOMS: atom_id res chain seq x y z
N MET A 1 2.81 63.90 17.32
CA MET A 1 4.00 63.22 16.79
C MET A 1 4.30 62.05 17.72
N ALA A 2 3.60 60.93 17.54
CA ALA A 2 3.91 59.79 16.67
C ALA A 2 4.74 58.73 17.44
N ARG A 3 4.02 57.74 17.97
CA ARG A 3 4.57 56.52 18.59
C ARG A 3 4.98 55.56 17.47
N LEU A 4 6.20 55.02 17.53
CA LEU A 4 6.63 53.90 16.70
C LEU A 4 5.90 52.63 17.14
N GLN A 5 5.15 52.01 16.22
CA GLN A 5 4.74 50.62 16.33
C GLN A 5 5.60 49.81 15.36
N SER A 6 6.33 48.84 15.91
CA SER A 6 7.08 47.83 15.17
C SER A 6 6.13 46.84 14.50
N PHE A 7 6.09 46.84 13.17
CA PHE A 7 5.52 45.74 12.39
C PHE A 7 6.58 44.65 12.23
N LEU A 8 6.38 43.49 12.86
CA LEU A 8 7.01 42.24 12.42
C LEU A 8 6.25 41.74 11.17
N PRO A 9 6.93 41.32 10.10
CA PRO A 9 6.27 40.66 8.99
C PRO A 9 5.97 39.20 9.37
N TYR A 10 4.69 38.83 9.37
CA TYR A 10 4.28 37.45 9.25
C TYR A 10 4.74 36.94 7.88
N ALA A 11 5.74 36.07 7.85
CA ALA A 11 6.09 35.32 6.66
C ALA A 11 5.07 34.20 6.48
N SER A 12 3.99 34.47 5.73
CA SER A 12 3.09 33.45 5.22
C SER A 12 3.84 32.66 4.16
N VAL A 13 4.33 31.47 4.49
CA VAL A 13 4.81 30.52 3.49
C VAL A 13 3.58 29.99 2.77
N LEU A 14 3.32 30.53 1.58
CA LEU A 14 2.37 29.95 0.63
C LEU A 14 2.93 28.59 0.20
N PHE A 15 2.38 27.50 0.74
CA PHE A 15 2.53 26.18 0.16
C PHE A 15 1.68 26.15 -1.11
N ALA A 16 2.25 26.57 -2.24
CA ALA A 16 1.72 26.13 -3.51
C ALA A 16 1.91 24.61 -3.56
N ALA A 17 0.80 23.86 -3.66
CA ALA A 17 0.80 22.44 -4.00
C ALA A 17 1.50 22.28 -5.36
N SER A 18 2.82 22.18 -5.32
CA SER A 18 3.65 21.88 -6.46
C SER A 18 3.49 20.39 -6.66
N ALA A 19 2.76 19.96 -7.69
CA ALA A 19 2.86 18.58 -8.14
C ALA A 19 4.34 18.33 -8.45
N TYR A 20 5.03 17.59 -7.58
CA TYR A 20 6.40 17.20 -7.84
C TYR A 20 6.36 16.29 -9.07
N ALA A 21 7.15 16.64 -10.09
CA ALA A 21 7.31 15.78 -11.25
C ALA A 21 7.76 14.38 -10.78
N ALA A 22 7.22 13.34 -11.42
CA ALA A 22 7.64 11.99 -11.13
C ALA A 22 9.16 11.82 -11.23
N ILE A 23 9.70 10.95 -10.39
CA ILE A 23 11.12 10.58 -10.35
C ILE A 23 11.30 9.10 -10.73
N GLY A 24 12.53 8.65 -10.93
CA GLY A 24 12.85 7.26 -11.29
C GLY A 24 13.14 7.06 -12.78
N PRO A 25 13.50 5.84 -13.20
CA PRO A 25 13.74 4.64 -12.37
C PRO A 25 15.06 4.72 -11.57
N VAL A 26 15.94 5.67 -11.90
CA VAL A 26 17.18 5.98 -11.17
C VAL A 26 17.00 7.29 -10.42
N THR A 27 16.98 7.25 -9.09
CA THR A 27 16.69 8.45 -8.28
C THR A 27 17.24 8.35 -6.86
N THR A 28 17.12 9.44 -6.10
CA THR A 28 17.40 9.48 -4.67
C THR A 28 16.12 9.84 -3.90
N LEU A 29 15.85 9.08 -2.84
CA LEU A 29 14.82 9.38 -1.84
C LEU A 29 15.53 9.83 -0.56
N THR A 30 15.45 11.12 -0.25
CA THR A 30 15.91 11.64 1.03
C THR A 30 14.77 11.55 2.04
N ILE A 31 14.94 10.75 3.08
CA ILE A 31 13.98 10.56 4.15
C ILE A 31 14.36 11.48 5.30
N SER A 32 13.44 12.33 5.76
CA SER A 32 13.69 13.30 6.82
C SER A 32 12.43 13.56 7.64
N ASP A 33 12.57 14.24 8.78
CA ASP A 33 11.42 14.75 9.52
C ASP A 33 11.06 16.17 9.07
N ALA A 34 9.77 16.48 9.00
CA ALA A 34 9.29 17.84 8.78
C ALA A 34 7.93 18.06 9.45
N ASP A 35 7.66 19.31 9.85
CA ASP A 35 6.30 19.72 10.24
C ASP A 35 5.46 19.94 8.97
N ILE A 36 4.35 19.22 8.84
CA ILE A 36 3.41 19.32 7.73
C ILE A 36 1.98 19.56 8.23
N ALA A 37 1.11 20.09 7.37
CA ALA A 37 -0.29 20.37 7.70
C ALA A 37 -1.25 20.02 6.55
N PRO A 38 -1.32 18.75 6.12
CA PRO A 38 -2.11 18.33 4.95
C PRO A 38 -3.62 18.58 5.10
N ASP A 39 -4.11 18.64 6.33
CA ASP A 39 -5.50 18.97 6.67
C ASP A 39 -5.64 20.31 7.42
N GLY A 40 -4.60 21.15 7.40
CA GLY A 40 -4.55 22.41 8.14
C GLY A 40 -4.14 22.30 9.61
N PHE A 41 -3.92 21.08 10.15
CA PHE A 41 -3.32 20.89 11.47
C PHE A 41 -1.84 20.52 11.35
N THR A 42 -0.95 21.31 11.97
CA THR A 42 0.49 21.07 11.91
C THR A 42 0.93 19.97 12.87
N ARG A 43 1.67 18.98 12.36
CA ARG A 43 2.41 17.98 13.15
C ARG A 43 3.72 17.58 12.49
N ALA A 44 4.65 17.05 13.28
CA ALA A 44 5.84 16.39 12.76
C ALA A 44 5.45 15.09 12.03
N ALA A 45 6.08 14.86 10.88
CA ALA A 45 5.88 13.69 10.03
C ALA A 45 7.21 13.22 9.44
N VAL A 46 7.24 11.98 8.98
CA VAL A 46 8.30 11.47 8.12
C VAL A 46 7.96 11.82 6.68
N VAL A 47 8.86 12.52 6.00
CA VAL A 47 8.68 13.00 4.63
C VAL A 47 9.75 12.45 3.70
N VAL A 48 9.40 12.31 2.42
CA VAL A 48 10.29 11.85 1.36
C VAL A 48 10.52 13.02 0.40
N ASN A 49 11.79 13.40 0.21
CA ASN A 49 12.17 14.59 -0.56
C ASN A 49 11.40 15.87 -0.12
N GLY A 50 11.11 15.96 1.18
CA GLY A 50 10.43 17.11 1.79
C GLY A 50 8.90 17.08 1.76
N VAL A 51 8.27 16.03 1.21
CA VAL A 51 6.80 15.91 1.15
C VAL A 51 6.24 14.60 1.68
N SER A 52 4.98 14.63 2.11
CA SER A 52 4.14 13.46 2.38
C SER A 52 2.72 13.73 1.82
N PRO A 53 2.13 12.83 1.01
CA PRO A 53 2.72 11.61 0.48
C PRO A 53 4.02 11.86 -0.29
N GLY A 54 4.91 10.87 -0.30
CA GLY A 54 6.15 10.92 -1.02
C GLY A 54 5.95 11.04 -2.54
N PRO A 55 6.97 11.51 -3.28
CA PRO A 55 6.85 11.74 -4.72
C PRO A 55 6.52 10.46 -5.49
N LEU A 56 5.75 10.61 -6.56
CA LEU A 56 5.49 9.52 -7.50
C LEU A 56 6.81 9.01 -8.10
N ILE A 57 7.04 7.70 -7.98
CA ILE A 57 8.12 7.01 -8.68
C ILE A 57 7.57 6.39 -9.96
N THR A 58 8.25 6.58 -11.07
CA THR A 58 7.88 6.00 -12.36
C THR A 58 9.04 5.28 -13.02
N GLY A 59 8.67 4.33 -13.87
CA GLY A 59 9.53 3.68 -14.84
C GLY A 59 8.66 2.94 -15.85
N ASN A 60 9.30 2.16 -16.71
CA ASN A 60 8.63 1.30 -17.67
C ASN A 60 8.92 -0.17 -17.36
N LYS A 61 8.05 -1.05 -17.83
CA LYS A 61 8.31 -2.50 -17.87
C LYS A 61 9.67 -2.78 -18.51
N GLY A 62 10.49 -3.57 -17.85
CA GLY A 62 11.86 -3.87 -18.26
C GLY A 62 12.93 -2.96 -17.65
N ASP A 63 12.55 -1.87 -16.98
CA ASP A 63 13.51 -0.97 -16.38
C ASP A 63 14.26 -1.60 -15.20
N HIS A 64 15.46 -1.06 -14.98
CA HIS A 64 16.32 -1.34 -13.84
C HIS A 64 16.24 -0.16 -12.86
N PHE A 65 15.55 -0.38 -11.75
CA PHE A 65 15.35 0.62 -10.71
C PHE A 65 16.57 0.69 -9.80
N GLN A 66 17.12 1.90 -9.66
CA GLN A 66 18.24 2.23 -8.79
C GLN A 66 17.81 3.38 -7.89
N ILE A 67 17.24 3.03 -6.74
CA ILE A 67 16.64 3.99 -5.82
C ILE A 67 17.52 4.08 -4.59
N ASN A 68 18.31 5.15 -4.52
CA ASN A 68 19.19 5.43 -3.39
C ASN A 68 18.39 6.08 -2.26
N VAL A 69 18.15 5.35 -1.18
CA VAL A 69 17.46 5.87 0.00
C VAL A 69 18.50 6.46 0.95
N VAL A 70 18.40 7.76 1.21
CA VAL A 70 19.28 8.51 2.11
C VAL A 70 18.49 8.84 3.36
N ASN A 71 18.84 8.24 4.49
CA ASN A 71 18.16 8.47 5.76
C ASN A 71 18.78 9.64 6.52
N GLN A 72 18.01 10.72 6.69
CA GLN A 72 18.37 11.93 7.44
C GLN A 72 17.41 12.19 8.62
N MET A 73 16.64 11.18 9.04
CA MET A 73 15.71 11.33 10.17
C MET A 73 16.46 11.52 11.49
N THR A 74 15.86 12.31 12.36
CA THR A 74 16.38 12.76 13.65
C THR A 74 15.38 12.56 14.78
N ASN A 75 14.10 12.38 14.49
CA ASN A 75 13.04 12.17 15.48
C ASN A 75 12.91 10.71 15.90
N HIS A 76 13.35 10.39 17.12
CA HIS A 76 13.26 9.02 17.65
C HIS A 76 11.81 8.54 17.85
N THR A 77 10.84 9.43 18.10
CA THR A 77 9.43 9.04 18.27
C THR A 77 8.82 8.43 17.02
N MET A 78 9.36 8.72 15.83
CA MET A 78 8.92 8.15 14.55
C MET A 78 9.95 7.17 13.96
N ASN A 79 10.87 6.68 14.83
CA ASN A 79 12.10 5.95 14.54
C ASN A 79 13.11 6.73 13.69
N LYS A 80 14.39 6.72 14.10
CA LYS A 80 15.48 7.31 13.29
C LYS A 80 15.99 6.36 12.22
N THR A 81 15.69 5.07 12.32
CA THR A 81 15.99 4.07 11.29
C THR A 81 14.81 3.90 10.33
N THR A 82 15.05 3.31 9.16
CA THR A 82 13.98 3.06 8.17
C THR A 82 14.28 1.86 7.29
N SER A 83 13.27 1.33 6.61
CA SER A 83 13.43 0.36 5.53
C SER A 83 12.27 0.54 4.56
N ILE A 84 12.50 0.46 3.25
CA ILE A 84 11.47 0.75 2.24
C ILE A 84 11.06 -0.54 1.52
N HIS A 85 9.76 -0.81 1.49
CA HIS A 85 9.17 -1.85 0.65
C HIS A 85 8.61 -1.26 -0.65
N TRP A 86 8.77 -2.01 -1.75
CA TRP A 86 8.28 -1.70 -3.09
C TRP A 86 7.06 -2.58 -3.38
N HIS A 87 5.92 -2.16 -2.85
CA HIS A 87 4.72 -2.97 -2.75
C HIS A 87 4.24 -3.53 -4.09
N GLY A 88 4.12 -4.86 -4.15
CA GLY A 88 3.60 -5.61 -5.28
C GLY A 88 4.66 -6.00 -6.33
N LEU A 89 5.93 -5.57 -6.18
CA LEU A 89 7.01 -6.03 -7.06
C LEU A 89 7.52 -7.41 -6.64
N PHE A 90 7.76 -8.31 -7.60
CA PHE A 90 8.17 -9.68 -7.34
C PHE A 90 9.57 -9.80 -6.74
N GLN A 91 10.48 -8.88 -7.06
CA GLN A 91 11.86 -8.90 -6.56
C GLN A 91 12.57 -10.24 -6.81
N GLU A 92 12.29 -10.88 -7.96
CA GLU A 92 12.94 -12.15 -8.33
C GLU A 92 14.47 -11.98 -8.42
N GLY A 93 15.19 -12.74 -7.60
CA GLY A 93 16.64 -12.65 -7.47
C GLY A 93 17.17 -11.43 -6.68
N THR A 94 16.26 -10.57 -6.21
CA THR A 94 16.56 -9.39 -5.40
C THR A 94 15.74 -9.34 -4.12
N ASN A 95 15.44 -10.48 -3.50
CA ASN A 95 14.70 -10.55 -2.22
C ASN A 95 15.31 -9.65 -1.11
N TRP A 96 16.63 -9.44 -1.12
CA TRP A 96 17.33 -8.53 -0.21
C TRP A 96 16.89 -7.06 -0.33
N ALA A 97 16.27 -6.68 -1.44
CA ALA A 97 15.75 -5.35 -1.75
C ALA A 97 14.23 -5.23 -1.49
N ASP A 98 13.59 -6.28 -0.97
CA ASP A 98 12.15 -6.30 -0.75
C ASP A 98 11.70 -5.31 0.33
N GLY A 99 12.47 -5.13 1.41
CA GLY A 99 12.21 -4.05 2.38
C GLY A 99 11.75 -4.43 3.79
N PRO A 100 10.96 -5.50 4.04
CA PRO A 100 10.51 -5.82 5.40
C PRO A 100 11.65 -5.96 6.41
N ALA A 101 11.67 -5.05 7.39
CA ALA A 101 12.69 -5.02 8.42
C ALA A 101 12.68 -6.35 9.18
N PHE A 102 13.87 -6.92 9.38
CA PHE A 102 14.09 -8.19 10.07
C PHE A 102 13.51 -9.44 9.37
N VAL A 103 13.01 -9.30 8.15
CA VAL A 103 12.78 -10.45 7.25
C VAL A 103 13.83 -10.43 6.15
N THR A 104 13.89 -9.35 5.36
CA THR A 104 14.76 -9.27 4.18
C THR A 104 15.98 -8.37 4.38
N GLN A 105 15.96 -7.47 5.36
CA GLN A 105 17.11 -6.63 5.71
C GLN A 105 17.06 -6.12 7.16
N CYS A 106 18.20 -5.63 7.68
CA CYS A 106 18.17 -4.74 8.84
C CYS A 106 17.85 -3.30 8.41
N PRO A 107 17.30 -2.45 9.30
CA PRO A 107 17.00 -1.06 8.98
C PRO A 107 18.22 -0.21 8.58
N ILE A 108 18.00 0.74 7.67
CA ILE A 108 18.93 1.80 7.28
C ILE A 108 19.01 2.81 8.41
N VAL A 109 20.20 3.01 8.97
CA VAL A 109 20.41 3.94 10.09
C VAL A 109 20.46 5.39 9.63
N SER A 110 20.11 6.33 10.53
CA SER A 110 20.24 7.76 10.26
C SER A 110 21.67 8.16 9.88
N GLY A 111 21.80 9.12 8.95
CA GLY A 111 23.06 9.58 8.40
C GLY A 111 23.69 8.65 7.35
N ASN A 112 23.05 7.52 7.04
CA ASN A 112 23.53 6.56 6.05
C ASN A 112 22.58 6.48 4.84
N SER A 113 23.02 5.75 3.83
CA SER A 113 22.21 5.51 2.62
C SER A 113 22.30 4.06 2.20
N PHE A 114 21.27 3.59 1.51
CA PHE A 114 21.20 2.25 0.97
C PHE A 114 20.56 2.29 -0.43
N LEU A 115 21.22 1.64 -1.38
CA LEU A 115 20.76 1.55 -2.76
C LEU A 115 19.90 0.28 -2.92
N TYR A 116 18.61 0.48 -3.14
CA TYR A 116 17.74 -0.57 -3.67
C TYR A 116 17.98 -0.67 -5.18
N ASN A 117 18.37 -1.85 -5.63
CA ASN A 117 18.82 -2.09 -7.01
C ASN A 117 18.18 -3.36 -7.56
N PHE A 118 17.11 -3.22 -8.34
CA PHE A 118 16.28 -4.33 -8.81
C PHE A 118 15.71 -4.08 -10.21
N HIS A 119 15.30 -5.16 -10.87
CA HIS A 119 14.67 -5.11 -12.19
C HIS A 119 13.18 -5.37 -12.08
N VAL A 120 12.40 -4.84 -13.03
CA VAL A 120 10.97 -5.14 -13.18
C VAL A 120 10.71 -5.66 -14.59
N PRO A 121 11.18 -6.87 -14.94
CA PRO A 121 11.20 -7.35 -16.32
C PRO A 121 9.81 -7.69 -16.88
N ASP A 122 8.90 -8.13 -16.01
CA ASP A 122 7.68 -8.84 -16.37
C ASP A 122 6.41 -8.26 -15.73
N GLN A 123 6.54 -7.18 -14.94
CA GLN A 123 5.42 -6.45 -14.36
C GLN A 123 5.25 -5.05 -14.96
N ALA A 124 4.00 -4.60 -15.03
CA ALA A 124 3.58 -3.23 -15.29
C ALA A 124 2.27 -2.99 -14.52
N GLY A 125 1.97 -1.73 -14.21
CA GLY A 125 0.76 -1.36 -13.48
C GLY A 125 1.03 -0.37 -12.36
N THR A 126 0.14 -0.41 -11.37
CA THR A 126 0.05 0.53 -10.27
C THR A 126 0.49 -0.13 -8.97
N PHE A 127 1.52 0.45 -8.39
CA PHE A 127 2.20 0.01 -7.17
C PHE A 127 2.32 1.19 -6.22
N TRP A 128 3.04 0.99 -5.13
CA TRP A 128 3.39 2.04 -4.19
C TRP A 128 4.62 1.62 -3.39
N TYR A 129 5.17 2.54 -2.62
CA TYR A 129 6.28 2.27 -1.73
C TYR A 129 5.98 2.85 -0.36
N HIS A 130 6.48 2.21 0.69
CA HIS A 130 6.27 2.66 2.06
C HIS A 130 7.35 2.16 2.99
N SER A 131 7.45 2.77 4.18
CA SER A 131 8.26 2.19 5.24
C SER A 131 7.73 0.83 5.64
N HIS A 132 8.61 -0.14 5.80
CA HIS A 132 8.30 -1.47 6.30
C HIS A 132 9.09 -1.73 7.61
N LEU A 133 9.03 -0.74 8.49
CA LEU A 133 9.61 -0.75 9.83
C LEU A 133 8.59 -0.23 10.84
N SER A 134 8.09 -1.12 11.71
CA SER A 134 7.05 -0.80 12.69
C SER A 134 5.88 -0.05 12.03
N THR A 135 5.33 0.97 12.67
CA THR A 135 4.21 1.78 12.16
C THR A 135 4.65 3.06 11.44
N GLN A 136 5.90 3.12 10.95
CA GLN A 136 6.51 4.35 10.47
C GLN A 136 5.84 4.91 9.20
N TYR A 137 5.23 4.08 8.36
CA TYR A 137 4.57 4.61 7.15
C TYR A 137 3.31 5.41 7.49
N CYS A 138 2.68 5.14 8.63
CA CYS A 138 1.56 5.93 9.16
C CYS A 138 1.96 7.36 9.54
N ASP A 139 3.25 7.56 9.87
CA ASP A 139 3.80 8.87 10.17
C ASP A 139 4.24 9.64 8.90
N GLY A 140 4.06 9.07 7.71
CA GLY A 140 4.11 9.80 6.43
C GLY A 140 5.02 9.20 5.35
N LEU A 141 5.82 8.18 5.67
CA LEU A 141 6.73 7.55 4.70
C LEU A 141 5.99 6.55 3.79
N ARG A 142 5.24 7.08 2.82
CA ARG A 142 4.49 6.33 1.81
C ARG A 142 4.32 7.17 0.53
N GLY A 143 4.36 6.56 -0.65
CA GLY A 143 4.15 7.25 -1.92
C GLY A 143 3.81 6.29 -3.07
N PRO A 144 3.21 6.78 -4.16
CA PRO A 144 2.81 5.92 -5.28
C PRO A 144 4.00 5.53 -6.16
N LEU A 145 3.88 4.39 -6.84
CA LEU A 145 4.84 3.91 -7.84
C LEU A 145 4.08 3.40 -9.07
N VAL A 146 4.44 3.85 -10.27
CA VAL A 146 3.79 3.40 -11.51
C VAL A 146 4.85 2.85 -12.47
N VAL A 147 4.66 1.60 -12.89
CA VAL A 147 5.47 0.99 -13.95
C VAL A 147 4.61 0.97 -15.21
N TYR A 148 4.86 1.88 -16.15
CA TYR A 148 4.10 1.94 -17.39
C TYR A 148 4.44 0.78 -18.33
N ASP A 149 3.48 0.32 -19.13
CA ASP A 149 3.72 -0.59 -20.25
C ASP A 149 3.65 0.19 -21.57
N PRO A 150 4.76 0.34 -22.32
CA PRO A 150 4.74 0.93 -23.66
C PRO A 150 3.80 0.21 -24.65
N HIS A 151 3.43 -1.03 -24.35
CA HIS A 151 2.52 -1.88 -25.14
C HIS A 151 1.26 -2.27 -24.33
N ASP A 152 0.82 -1.39 -23.43
CA ASP A 152 -0.37 -1.63 -22.61
C ASP A 152 -1.57 -2.07 -23.49
N PRO A 153 -2.14 -3.27 -23.25
CA PRO A 153 -3.20 -3.82 -24.10
C PRO A 153 -4.51 -3.01 -24.01
N LEU A 154 -4.68 -2.23 -22.95
CA LEU A 154 -5.85 -1.41 -22.65
C LEU A 154 -5.63 0.08 -22.98
N ALA A 155 -4.48 0.45 -23.55
CA ALA A 155 -4.17 1.83 -23.95
C ALA A 155 -5.24 2.47 -24.85
N HIS A 156 -5.95 1.67 -25.66
CA HIS A 156 -7.02 2.15 -26.53
C HIS A 156 -8.27 2.66 -25.76
N MET A 157 -8.40 2.33 -24.48
CA MET A 157 -9.54 2.71 -23.64
C MET A 157 -9.47 4.14 -23.08
N TYR A 158 -8.29 4.77 -23.09
CA TYR A 158 -8.08 6.10 -22.52
C TYR A 158 -7.24 7.01 -23.44
N ASP A 159 -7.22 8.29 -23.13
CA ASP A 159 -6.45 9.31 -23.86
C ASP A 159 -5.33 9.92 -23.02
N VAL A 160 -5.45 9.85 -21.68
CA VAL A 160 -4.51 10.45 -20.72
C VAL A 160 -4.20 9.46 -19.60
N ASP A 161 -2.92 9.22 -19.38
CA ASP A 161 -2.32 8.45 -18.28
C ASP A 161 -0.95 9.06 -17.99
N ASN A 162 -0.82 9.74 -16.85
CA ASN A 162 0.40 10.45 -16.44
C ASN A 162 0.34 10.80 -14.94
N ASP A 163 1.30 11.57 -14.43
CA ASP A 163 1.38 12.00 -13.04
C ASP A 163 0.07 12.59 -12.48
N SER A 164 -0.69 13.32 -13.31
CA SER A 164 -1.96 13.96 -12.90
C SER A 164 -3.16 13.02 -12.80
N THR A 165 -2.98 11.75 -13.18
CA THR A 165 -4.02 10.73 -13.11
C THR A 165 -3.80 9.73 -11.98
N VAL A 166 -2.75 9.89 -11.17
CA VAL A 166 -2.60 9.13 -9.92
C VAL A 166 -3.46 9.76 -8.85
N ILE A 167 -4.28 8.95 -8.17
CA ILE A 167 -5.11 9.37 -7.04
C ILE A 167 -4.71 8.51 -5.84
N THR A 168 -4.22 9.17 -4.79
CA THR A 168 -3.79 8.51 -3.56
C THR A 168 -4.83 8.72 -2.46
N LEU A 169 -5.12 7.66 -1.70
CA LEU A 169 -5.98 7.68 -0.53
C LEU A 169 -5.18 7.31 0.71
N THR A 170 -5.29 8.13 1.75
CA THR A 170 -4.69 7.87 3.05
C THR A 170 -5.53 8.42 4.17
N GLU A 171 -5.58 7.74 5.31
CA GLU A 171 -5.96 8.36 6.57
C GLU A 171 -4.82 9.21 7.15
N TRP A 172 -5.14 10.18 7.98
CA TRP A 172 -4.17 11.01 8.68
C TRP A 172 -4.49 11.16 10.16
N TYR A 173 -3.46 11.01 10.99
CA TYR A 173 -3.55 11.13 12.44
C TYR A 173 -2.80 12.38 12.90
N TRP A 174 -3.37 13.14 13.82
CA TRP A 174 -2.65 14.25 14.48
C TRP A 174 -1.65 13.75 15.52
N THR A 175 -1.92 12.58 16.11
CA THR A 175 -1.01 11.91 17.05
C THR A 175 -0.10 10.94 16.30
N ALA A 176 1.21 11.02 16.54
CA ALA A 176 2.18 10.09 15.94
C ALA A 176 1.93 8.64 16.35
N SER A 177 2.30 7.70 15.48
CA SER A 177 1.91 6.29 15.60
C SER A 177 2.34 5.66 16.94
N HIS A 178 3.50 6.04 17.48
CA HIS A 178 4.02 5.55 18.77
C HIS A 178 3.54 6.35 20.01
N LEU A 179 2.86 7.48 19.82
CA LEU A 179 2.29 8.28 20.92
C LEU A 179 0.81 7.99 21.16
N GLY A 180 0.12 7.44 20.18
CA GLY A 180 -1.30 7.13 20.23
C GLY A 180 -1.62 5.84 20.97
N THR A 181 -2.88 5.42 20.88
CA THR A 181 -3.28 4.07 21.30
C THR A 181 -2.70 3.03 20.36
N ARG A 182 -2.36 1.85 20.89
CA ARG A 182 -1.80 0.73 20.10
C ARG A 182 -2.64 0.35 18.88
N PHE A 183 -3.96 0.42 19.03
CA PHE A 183 -4.93 0.28 17.95
C PHE A 183 -5.75 1.57 17.87
N PRO A 184 -5.39 2.53 17.00
CA PRO A 184 -6.09 3.80 16.86
C PRO A 184 -7.29 3.71 15.92
N ALA A 185 -7.97 2.56 15.91
CA ALA A 185 -9.12 2.31 15.04
C ALA A 185 -10.21 3.36 15.28
N GLY A 186 -10.56 4.08 14.22
CA GLY A 186 -11.56 5.15 14.23
C GLY A 186 -11.05 6.47 14.80
N LEU A 187 -9.75 6.60 15.05
CA LEU A 187 -9.12 7.83 15.58
C LEU A 187 -8.40 8.64 14.50
N ALA A 188 -8.44 8.22 13.23
CA ALA A 188 -7.98 9.05 12.13
C ALA A 188 -8.76 10.38 12.09
N ASN A 189 -8.04 11.49 11.97
CA ASN A 189 -8.61 12.83 12.02
C ASN A 189 -9.18 13.26 10.66
N SER A 190 -8.55 12.84 9.57
CA SER A 190 -8.96 13.14 8.20
C SER A 190 -8.66 11.97 7.27
N THR A 191 -9.41 11.92 6.17
CA THR A 191 -8.97 11.26 4.94
C THR A 191 -8.31 12.32 4.07
N LEU A 192 -7.14 12.01 3.54
CA LEU A 192 -6.43 12.80 2.54
C LEU A 192 -6.58 12.12 1.17
N ILE A 193 -6.93 12.92 0.18
CA ILE A 193 -6.90 12.56 -1.23
C ILE A 193 -5.79 13.41 -1.85
N ASP A 194 -4.80 12.78 -2.49
CA ASP A 194 -3.60 13.47 -3.01
C ASP A 194 -2.92 14.39 -1.99
N GLY A 195 -2.84 13.90 -0.75
CA GLY A 195 -2.17 14.57 0.37
C GLY A 195 -2.92 15.75 0.97
N LEU A 196 -4.16 16.02 0.55
CA LEU A 196 -4.99 17.11 1.09
C LEU A 196 -6.33 16.61 1.59
N GLY A 197 -6.84 17.24 2.63
CA GLY A 197 -8.14 16.91 3.21
C GLY A 197 -8.64 17.96 4.18
N ARG A 198 -9.84 17.75 4.71
CA ARG A 198 -10.46 18.59 5.73
C ARG A 198 -10.79 17.79 6.96
N THR A 199 -10.87 18.48 8.10
CA THR A 199 -11.50 18.00 9.32
C THR A 199 -12.66 18.92 9.71
N THR A 200 -13.46 18.53 10.69
CA THR A 200 -14.46 19.43 11.31
C THR A 200 -13.84 20.64 12.00
N ALA A 201 -12.57 20.55 12.42
CA ALA A 201 -11.82 21.65 13.04
C ALA A 201 -11.15 22.57 12.00
N THR A 202 -10.91 22.07 10.79
CA THR A 202 -10.24 22.77 9.68
C THR A 202 -11.09 22.76 8.41
N PRO A 203 -12.34 23.25 8.45
CA PRO A 203 -13.29 23.13 7.33
C PRO A 203 -12.91 23.95 6.09
N ASN A 204 -11.91 24.83 6.21
CA ASN A 204 -11.39 25.67 5.12
C ASN A 204 -10.01 25.20 4.62
N ALA A 205 -9.50 24.05 5.08
CA ALA A 205 -8.28 23.47 4.52
C ALA A 205 -8.47 23.22 3.02
N GLU A 206 -7.38 23.36 2.26
CA GLU A 206 -7.41 23.16 0.81
C GLU A 206 -7.76 21.70 0.49
N LEU A 207 -8.49 21.51 -0.60
CA LEU A 207 -8.82 20.19 -1.14
C LEU A 207 -8.02 19.93 -2.39
N ALA A 208 -7.66 18.67 -2.61
CA ALA A 208 -7.05 18.25 -3.86
C ALA A 208 -8.00 18.54 -5.05
N VAL A 209 -7.38 18.90 -6.18
CA VAL A 209 -8.09 19.19 -7.43
C VAL A 209 -7.51 18.33 -8.54
N VAL A 210 -8.33 17.41 -9.04
CA VAL A 210 -8.03 16.57 -10.19
C VAL A 210 -8.64 17.24 -11.43
N ASN A 211 -7.81 17.63 -12.39
CA ASN A 211 -8.25 18.39 -13.56
C ASN A 211 -8.54 17.47 -14.75
N VAL A 212 -9.69 17.67 -15.41
CA VAL A 212 -10.07 16.95 -16.62
C VAL A 212 -10.51 17.90 -17.73
N THR A 213 -10.34 17.48 -18.98
CA THR A 213 -10.82 18.18 -20.16
C THR A 213 -12.03 17.43 -20.71
N GLN A 214 -13.14 18.16 -20.92
CA GLN A 214 -14.36 17.58 -21.46
C GLN A 214 -14.08 16.82 -22.77
N GLY A 215 -14.65 15.62 -22.90
CA GLY A 215 -14.50 14.73 -24.05
C GLY A 215 -13.26 13.84 -24.04
N LYS A 216 -12.37 13.96 -23.06
CA LYS A 216 -11.22 13.05 -22.88
C LYS A 216 -11.56 11.89 -21.94
N ARG A 217 -10.83 10.79 -22.09
CA ARG A 217 -10.85 9.60 -21.22
C ARG A 217 -9.55 9.52 -20.43
N TYR A 218 -9.65 9.31 -19.13
CA TYR A 218 -8.53 9.32 -18.21
C TYR A 218 -8.39 7.94 -17.57
N ARG A 219 -7.18 7.36 -17.59
CA ARG A 219 -6.85 6.23 -16.71
C ARG A 219 -6.43 6.81 -15.38
N PHE A 220 -7.35 6.83 -14.43
CA PHE A 220 -7.02 7.14 -13.05
C PHE A 220 -6.46 5.90 -12.36
N ARG A 221 -5.37 6.09 -11.61
CA ARG A 221 -4.66 5.06 -10.85
C ARG A 221 -4.91 5.30 -9.37
N LEU A 222 -5.91 4.61 -8.83
CA LEU A 222 -6.31 4.72 -7.43
C LEU A 222 -5.40 3.88 -6.56
N VAL A 223 -4.79 4.48 -5.55
CA VAL A 223 -3.83 3.83 -4.65
C VAL A 223 -4.24 4.05 -3.21
N SER A 224 -4.59 2.97 -2.50
CA SER A 224 -4.81 3.02 -1.06
C SER A 224 -3.48 2.80 -0.35
N MET A 225 -2.92 3.87 0.21
CA MET A 225 -1.71 3.80 1.05
C MET A 225 -2.08 3.87 2.53
N ALA A 226 -3.25 3.34 2.87
CA ALA A 226 -3.83 3.42 4.19
C ALA A 226 -3.07 2.58 5.23
N CYS A 227 -3.02 3.04 6.48
CA CYS A 227 -2.57 2.23 7.61
C CYS A 227 -3.66 1.35 8.22
N ASP A 228 -4.94 1.68 8.02
CA ASP A 228 -6.03 1.01 8.71
C ASP A 228 -7.33 0.99 7.89
N PRO A 229 -8.01 2.12 7.66
CA PRO A 229 -9.33 2.09 7.05
C PRO A 229 -9.29 1.62 5.58
N SER A 230 -10.38 0.96 5.18
CA SER A 230 -10.77 0.92 3.77
C SER A 230 -11.56 2.17 3.40
N PHE A 231 -11.62 2.49 2.11
CA PHE A 231 -12.37 3.64 1.60
C PHE A 231 -13.41 3.20 0.57
N ASN A 232 -14.64 3.69 0.72
CA ASN A 232 -15.62 3.68 -0.36
C ASN A 232 -15.38 4.91 -1.24
N PHE A 233 -14.76 4.68 -2.39
CA PHE A 233 -14.41 5.68 -3.39
C PHE A 233 -15.50 5.84 -4.45
N SER A 234 -15.87 7.07 -4.79
CA SER A 234 -16.78 7.40 -5.90
C SER A 234 -16.54 8.81 -6.43
N ILE A 235 -17.07 9.12 -7.62
CA ILE A 235 -17.03 10.45 -8.21
C ILE A 235 -18.44 10.83 -8.65
N ASP A 236 -18.97 11.95 -8.13
CA ASP A 236 -20.34 12.37 -8.42
C ASP A 236 -20.59 12.47 -9.92
N GLY A 237 -21.65 11.81 -10.39
CA GLY A 237 -22.08 11.87 -11.79
C GLY A 237 -21.20 11.13 -12.79
N HIS A 238 -20.24 10.31 -12.33
CA HIS A 238 -19.31 9.59 -13.19
C HIS A 238 -19.24 8.10 -12.84
N ASP A 239 -19.42 7.27 -13.85
CA ASP A 239 -19.11 5.85 -13.74
C ASP A 239 -17.60 5.61 -13.97
N LEU A 240 -17.09 4.54 -13.36
CA LEU A 240 -15.69 4.15 -13.31
C LEU A 240 -15.56 2.79 -13.99
N THR A 241 -14.79 2.69 -15.06
CA THR A 241 -14.53 1.40 -15.73
C THR A 241 -13.20 0.83 -15.25
N VAL A 242 -13.23 -0.09 -14.29
CA VAL A 242 -12.05 -0.75 -13.73
C VAL A 242 -11.38 -1.63 -14.79
N ILE A 243 -10.08 -1.46 -14.95
CA ILE A 243 -9.24 -2.13 -15.97
C ILE A 243 -7.97 -2.78 -15.39
N GLU A 244 -7.70 -2.59 -14.11
CA GLU A 244 -6.53 -3.14 -13.41
C GLU A 244 -6.86 -3.30 -11.93
N ALA A 245 -6.39 -4.39 -11.31
CA ALA A 245 -6.41 -4.60 -9.86
C ALA A 245 -5.00 -5.01 -9.41
N ASP A 246 -4.42 -4.25 -8.48
CA ASP A 246 -3.11 -4.50 -7.85
C ASP A 246 -1.96 -4.84 -8.86
N GLY A 247 -1.87 -4.13 -9.98
CA GLY A 247 -0.83 -4.38 -10.98
C GLY A 247 -1.14 -5.52 -11.97
N VAL A 248 -2.36 -6.05 -11.97
CA VAL A 248 -2.82 -7.03 -12.96
C VAL A 248 -3.97 -6.46 -13.77
N GLU A 249 -3.85 -6.46 -15.10
CA GLU A 249 -4.90 -5.99 -16.00
C GLU A 249 -6.14 -6.89 -15.90
N THR A 250 -7.31 -6.28 -15.89
CA THR A 250 -8.61 -6.95 -15.82
C THR A 250 -9.41 -6.76 -17.09
N GLN A 251 -10.37 -7.67 -17.32
CA GLN A 251 -11.49 -7.35 -18.19
C GLN A 251 -12.20 -6.10 -17.65
N PRO A 252 -12.66 -5.19 -18.52
CA PRO A 252 -13.31 -3.96 -18.08
C PRO A 252 -14.60 -4.23 -17.27
N VAL A 253 -14.70 -3.66 -16.08
CA VAL A 253 -15.90 -3.71 -15.23
C VAL A 253 -16.35 -2.30 -14.90
N THR A 254 -17.56 -1.93 -15.32
CA THR A 254 -18.12 -0.59 -15.05
C THR A 254 -18.91 -0.59 -13.76
N VAL A 255 -18.52 0.30 -12.85
CA VAL A 255 -19.08 0.51 -11.52
C VAL A 255 -19.25 2.01 -11.28
N ASN A 256 -19.80 2.43 -10.15
CA ASN A 256 -19.75 3.85 -9.75
C ASN A 256 -19.27 4.05 -8.32
N SER A 257 -18.91 2.95 -7.65
CA SER A 257 -18.29 2.95 -6.33
C SER A 257 -17.29 1.79 -6.23
N ILE A 258 -16.15 2.04 -5.61
CA ILE A 258 -15.08 1.07 -5.37
C ILE A 258 -14.79 1.07 -3.88
N ASN A 259 -15.00 -0.06 -3.19
CA ASN A 259 -14.46 -0.23 -1.85
C ASN A 259 -13.01 -0.73 -1.97
N ILE A 260 -12.06 0.14 -1.63
CA ILE A 260 -10.63 -0.15 -1.72
C ILE A 260 -10.05 -0.32 -0.31
N PHE A 261 -9.46 -1.49 -0.04
CA PHE A 261 -8.84 -1.77 1.25
C PHE A 261 -7.42 -1.19 1.34
N ALA A 262 -6.83 -1.15 2.54
CA ALA A 262 -5.43 -0.79 2.71
C ALA A 262 -4.53 -1.61 1.75
N ALA A 263 -3.59 -0.93 1.10
CA ALA A 263 -2.62 -1.47 0.14
C ALA A 263 -3.13 -1.97 -1.22
N GLN A 264 -4.45 -1.90 -1.47
CA GLN A 264 -5.00 -2.21 -2.78
C GLN A 264 -4.83 -1.05 -3.77
N ARG A 265 -4.85 -1.38 -5.06
CA ARG A 265 -4.83 -0.43 -6.17
C ARG A 265 -5.84 -0.84 -7.23
N TYR A 266 -6.43 0.15 -7.89
CA TYR A 266 -7.24 -0.06 -9.08
C TYR A 266 -6.91 1.00 -10.12
N SER A 267 -6.71 0.59 -11.39
CA SER A 267 -6.86 1.54 -12.49
C SER A 267 -8.30 1.54 -12.97
N PHE A 268 -8.89 2.72 -13.14
CA PHE A 268 -10.19 2.87 -13.77
C PHE A 268 -10.16 3.95 -14.85
N VAL A 269 -10.93 3.72 -15.91
CA VAL A 269 -11.17 4.72 -16.95
C VAL A 269 -12.39 5.54 -16.57
N LEU A 270 -12.20 6.86 -16.49
CA LEU A 270 -13.28 7.84 -16.41
C LEU A 270 -13.38 8.59 -17.74
N THR A 271 -14.59 8.66 -18.29
CA THR A 271 -14.86 9.51 -19.45
C THR A 271 -15.37 10.87 -18.96
N ALA A 272 -14.65 11.95 -19.26
CA ALA A 272 -15.03 13.30 -18.88
C ALA A 272 -16.15 13.84 -19.79
N ASN A 273 -17.32 13.21 -19.76
CA ASN A 273 -18.46 13.47 -20.64
C ASN A 273 -19.58 14.29 -19.99
N GLN A 274 -19.43 14.70 -18.73
CA GLN A 274 -20.42 15.51 -18.04
C GLN A 274 -20.30 16.98 -18.43
N THR A 275 -21.24 17.80 -17.96
CA THR A 275 -21.20 19.26 -18.11
C THR A 275 -19.90 19.81 -17.51
N ILE A 276 -19.37 20.90 -18.08
CA ILE A 276 -18.22 21.59 -17.48
C ILE A 276 -18.66 22.16 -16.13
N ASP A 277 -18.22 21.52 -15.05
CA ASP A 277 -18.50 21.90 -13.67
C ASP A 277 -17.43 21.30 -12.72
N ASN A 278 -17.65 21.48 -11.42
CA ASN A 278 -16.90 20.82 -10.35
C ASN A 278 -17.74 19.67 -9.80
N TYR A 279 -17.13 18.50 -9.62
CA TYR A 279 -17.77 17.30 -9.08
C TYR A 279 -17.02 16.81 -7.85
N TRP A 280 -17.75 16.37 -6.82
CA TRP A 280 -17.10 15.76 -5.65
C TRP A 280 -16.47 14.42 -6.04
N ILE A 281 -15.17 14.28 -5.73
CA ILE A 281 -14.52 13.00 -5.52
C ILE A 281 -14.72 12.66 -4.04
N ARG A 282 -15.12 11.43 -3.74
CA ARG A 282 -15.50 10.99 -2.39
C ARG A 282 -14.71 9.75 -2.01
N ALA A 283 -14.16 9.72 -0.79
CA ALA A 283 -13.46 8.58 -0.23
C ALA A 283 -13.89 8.37 1.23
N ASN A 284 -15.07 7.78 1.44
CA ASN A 284 -15.63 7.62 2.79
C ASN A 284 -14.92 6.47 3.52
N PRO A 285 -14.28 6.69 4.68
CA PRO A 285 -13.57 5.62 5.38
C PRO A 285 -14.56 4.64 6.03
N SER A 286 -14.14 3.40 6.21
CA SER A 286 -14.93 2.36 6.91
C SER A 286 -15.06 2.59 8.42
N LEU A 287 -14.24 3.48 8.98
CA LEU A 287 -14.15 3.79 10.40
C LEU A 287 -13.63 5.22 10.60
N GLY A 288 -13.96 5.83 11.74
CA GLY A 288 -13.56 7.20 12.09
C GLY A 288 -14.58 8.26 11.66
N LEU A 289 -14.08 9.42 11.21
CA LEU A 289 -14.93 10.55 10.82
C LEU A 289 -15.56 10.29 9.44
N MET A 290 -16.70 9.58 9.44
CA MET A 290 -17.44 9.21 8.22
C MET A 290 -18.36 10.33 7.70
N GLY A 291 -18.78 10.21 6.44
CA GLY A 291 -19.65 11.16 5.76
C GLY A 291 -18.88 12.24 5.02
N PHE A 292 -19.55 13.31 4.64
CA PHE A 292 -19.00 14.37 3.76
C PHE A 292 -19.34 15.79 4.23
N ASP A 293 -19.82 15.93 5.46
CA ASP A 293 -20.19 17.24 6.01
C ASP A 293 -18.98 18.18 6.00
N ALA A 294 -19.18 19.43 5.57
CA ALA A 294 -18.12 20.43 5.39
C ALA A 294 -16.99 20.02 4.43
N GLY A 295 -17.21 19.02 3.57
CA GLY A 295 -16.23 18.58 2.57
C GLY A 295 -15.10 17.73 3.13
N ILE A 296 -15.28 17.11 4.31
CA ILE A 296 -14.38 16.02 4.75
C ILE A 296 -14.44 14.86 3.74
N ASN A 297 -13.41 14.01 3.72
CA ASN A 297 -13.37 12.80 2.89
C ASN A 297 -13.64 13.06 1.40
N SER A 298 -13.27 14.26 0.92
CA SER A 298 -13.65 14.74 -0.40
C SER A 298 -12.49 15.46 -1.10
N ALA A 299 -12.51 15.43 -2.42
CA ALA A 299 -11.66 16.22 -3.32
C ALA A 299 -12.50 16.72 -4.50
N ILE A 300 -11.89 17.49 -5.40
CA ILE A 300 -12.60 18.15 -6.50
C ILE A 300 -12.13 17.57 -7.85
N LEU A 301 -13.05 16.96 -8.60
CA LEU A 301 -12.86 16.75 -10.03
C LEU A 301 -13.30 18.03 -10.76
N ARG A 302 -12.34 18.76 -11.35
CA ARG A 302 -12.59 20.05 -12.01
C ARG A 302 -12.46 19.92 -13.52
N TYR A 303 -13.55 20.20 -14.23
CA TYR A 303 -13.50 20.33 -15.68
C TYR A 303 -12.81 21.64 -16.08
N ASN A 304 -11.96 21.59 -17.10
CA ASN A 304 -11.32 22.80 -17.65
C ASN A 304 -12.39 23.79 -18.14
N GLY A 305 -12.35 25.01 -17.60
CA GLY A 305 -13.36 26.04 -17.81
C GLY A 305 -14.36 26.23 -16.66
N ALA A 306 -14.40 25.31 -15.68
CA ALA A 306 -15.19 25.47 -14.47
C ALA A 306 -14.56 26.48 -13.50
N ALA A 307 -15.39 27.15 -12.69
CA ALA A 307 -14.92 28.10 -11.68
C ALA A 307 -14.15 27.40 -10.55
N PRO A 308 -13.15 28.05 -9.92
CA PRO A 308 -12.37 27.48 -8.83
C PRO A 308 -13.15 27.53 -7.50
N VAL A 309 -14.25 26.79 -7.41
CA VAL A 309 -15.13 26.70 -6.24
C VAL A 309 -15.34 25.23 -5.85
N ASP A 310 -15.80 25.01 -4.62
CA ASP A 310 -16.20 23.69 -4.14
C ASP A 310 -17.43 23.19 -4.94
N PRO A 311 -17.50 21.89 -5.29
CA PRO A 311 -18.69 21.30 -5.89
C PRO A 311 -19.94 21.45 -5.02
N VAL A 312 -21.10 21.51 -5.67
CA VAL A 312 -22.42 21.42 -5.00
C VAL A 312 -23.19 20.18 -5.45
N THR A 313 -22.48 19.22 -6.06
CA THR A 313 -23.05 17.97 -6.57
C THR A 313 -23.47 17.03 -5.44
N SER A 314 -24.38 16.12 -5.76
CA SER A 314 -24.86 15.08 -4.84
C SER A 314 -24.39 13.71 -5.32
N PRO A 315 -24.19 12.73 -4.40
CA PRO A 315 -23.90 11.36 -4.76
C PRO A 315 -24.94 10.77 -5.72
N GLN A 316 -24.52 9.85 -6.58
CA GLN A 316 -25.45 9.07 -7.42
C GLN A 316 -26.42 8.27 -6.54
N SER A 317 -27.71 8.29 -6.91
CA SER A 317 -28.79 7.65 -6.16
C SER A 317 -28.76 6.12 -6.18
N THR A 318 -28.13 5.54 -7.20
CA THR A 318 -27.92 4.09 -7.33
C THR A 318 -26.43 3.81 -7.17
N GLN A 319 -26.08 2.92 -6.25
CA GLN A 319 -24.70 2.48 -6.02
C GLN A 319 -24.50 1.12 -6.70
N ILE A 320 -23.57 1.08 -7.65
CA ILE A 320 -23.05 -0.12 -8.30
C ILE A 320 -21.65 -0.29 -7.74
N LEU A 321 -21.57 -1.04 -6.64
CA LEU A 321 -20.31 -1.31 -5.95
C LEU A 321 -19.51 -2.36 -6.71
N LEU A 322 -18.20 -2.14 -6.84
CA LEU A 322 -17.28 -3.16 -7.33
C LEU A 322 -17.32 -4.41 -6.45
N ASN A 323 -17.68 -5.53 -7.05
CA ASN A 323 -17.55 -6.84 -6.44
C ASN A 323 -16.31 -7.54 -6.99
N GLU A 324 -15.45 -8.06 -6.11
CA GLU A 324 -14.19 -8.71 -6.50
C GLU A 324 -14.44 -9.94 -7.39
N THR A 325 -15.58 -10.62 -7.23
CA THR A 325 -15.90 -11.79 -8.06
C THR A 325 -16.20 -11.46 -9.53
N ASP A 326 -16.45 -10.19 -9.85
CA ASP A 326 -16.71 -9.72 -11.21
C ASP A 326 -15.40 -9.38 -11.95
N LEU A 327 -14.28 -9.33 -11.22
CA LEU A 327 -12.96 -9.08 -11.79
C LEU A 327 -12.38 -10.38 -12.35
N HIS A 328 -11.95 -10.31 -13.61
CA HIS A 328 -11.29 -11.40 -14.30
C HIS A 328 -10.03 -10.86 -15.00
N PRO A 329 -8.91 -11.60 -15.04
CA PRO A 329 -7.72 -11.17 -15.74
C PRO A 329 -7.99 -10.86 -17.22
N TYR A 330 -7.43 -9.77 -17.74
CA TYR A 330 -7.55 -9.43 -19.16
C TYR A 330 -6.89 -10.49 -20.04
N VAL A 331 -5.64 -10.84 -19.71
CA VAL A 331 -4.94 -12.00 -20.27
C VAL A 331 -5.28 -13.21 -19.39
N PRO A 332 -5.87 -14.30 -19.94
CA PRO A 332 -6.19 -15.48 -19.16
C PRO A 332 -4.98 -16.03 -18.41
N ARG A 333 -5.13 -16.25 -17.10
CA ARG A 333 -4.12 -16.83 -16.22
C ARG A 333 -4.61 -18.15 -15.67
N LYS A 334 -3.78 -19.19 -15.73
CA LYS A 334 -4.13 -20.51 -15.21
C LYS A 334 -4.00 -20.51 -13.68
N THR A 335 -5.09 -20.78 -12.98
CA THR A 335 -5.08 -21.02 -11.53
C THR A 335 -4.20 -22.23 -11.19
N PRO A 336 -3.25 -22.12 -10.24
CA PRO A 336 -2.41 -23.24 -9.82
C PRO A 336 -3.24 -24.42 -9.24
N GLY A 337 -2.76 -25.64 -9.45
CA GLY A 337 -3.38 -26.87 -8.97
C GLY A 337 -4.58 -27.36 -9.79
N LYS A 338 -5.40 -28.24 -9.19
CA LYS A 338 -6.63 -28.83 -9.72
C LYS A 338 -7.86 -28.02 -9.27
N PRO A 339 -8.98 -28.03 -10.03
CA PRO A 339 -10.17 -27.24 -9.72
C PRO A 339 -11.04 -27.87 -8.62
N GLU A 340 -10.44 -28.16 -7.47
CA GLU A 340 -11.07 -28.70 -6.27
C GLU A 340 -10.37 -28.17 -5.01
N LYS A 341 -11.09 -28.05 -3.90
CA LYS A 341 -10.54 -27.56 -2.62
C LYS A 341 -9.38 -28.47 -2.16
N GLY A 342 -8.25 -27.88 -1.77
CA GLY A 342 -7.05 -28.62 -1.41
C GLY A 342 -6.37 -29.35 -2.59
N GLY A 343 -6.79 -29.12 -3.82
CA GLY A 343 -6.22 -29.71 -5.04
C GLY A 343 -4.86 -29.13 -5.44
N VAL A 344 -3.98 -28.87 -4.48
CA VAL A 344 -2.65 -28.28 -4.64
C VAL A 344 -1.58 -29.15 -3.99
N ASP A 345 -0.31 -28.82 -4.19
CA ASP A 345 0.81 -29.56 -3.60
C ASP A 345 0.93 -29.30 -2.09
N LEU A 346 0.65 -28.07 -1.63
CA LEU A 346 0.65 -27.70 -0.22
C LEU A 346 -0.51 -26.75 0.14
N PRO A 347 -1.58 -27.24 0.80
CA PRO A 347 -2.60 -26.39 1.38
C PRO A 347 -2.19 -25.92 2.79
N LEU A 348 -2.37 -24.63 3.07
CA LEU A 348 -2.13 -24.00 4.38
C LEU A 348 -3.40 -23.29 4.85
N ASN A 349 -3.70 -23.41 6.14
CA ASN A 349 -4.79 -22.67 6.77
C ASN A 349 -4.21 -21.71 7.81
N MET A 350 -4.59 -20.44 7.71
CA MET A 350 -4.16 -19.39 8.64
C MET A 350 -5.26 -19.15 9.67
N ALA A 351 -5.18 -19.82 10.82
CA ALA A 351 -6.13 -19.61 11.91
C ALA A 351 -5.77 -18.33 12.66
N PHE A 352 -6.57 -17.29 12.48
CA PHE A 352 -6.37 -15.99 13.13
C PHE A 352 -6.88 -15.99 14.57
N GLY A 353 -6.18 -15.27 15.45
CA GLY A 353 -6.70 -14.88 16.74
C GLY A 353 -6.01 -13.63 17.29
N PHE A 354 -6.56 -13.13 18.39
CA PHE A 354 -6.13 -11.92 19.08
C PHE A 354 -6.43 -12.09 20.57
N ASP A 355 -5.47 -11.75 21.44
CA ASP A 355 -5.62 -11.92 22.90
C ASP A 355 -5.97 -10.61 23.64
N GLY A 356 -6.17 -9.51 22.90
CA GLY A 356 -6.36 -8.16 23.44
C GLY A 356 -5.13 -7.27 23.30
N THR A 357 -3.95 -7.85 23.08
CA THR A 357 -2.68 -7.14 22.90
C THR A 357 -2.01 -7.49 21.59
N ASP A 358 -1.88 -8.79 21.32
CA ASP A 358 -1.15 -9.32 20.18
C ASP A 358 -2.06 -10.19 19.31
N PHE A 359 -1.85 -10.09 18.00
CA PHE A 359 -2.43 -11.01 17.03
C PHE A 359 -1.56 -12.24 16.89
N PHE A 360 -2.17 -13.34 16.44
CA PHE A 360 -1.47 -14.56 16.14
C PHE A 360 -2.09 -15.30 14.96
N ILE A 361 -1.23 -16.01 14.24
CA ILE A 361 -1.59 -16.94 13.17
C ILE A 361 -1.13 -18.32 13.62
N ASN A 362 -2.07 -19.28 13.68
CA ASN A 362 -1.79 -20.64 14.13
C ASN A 362 -1.07 -20.70 15.51
N ASN A 363 -1.54 -19.88 16.44
CA ASN A 363 -1.01 -19.73 17.81
C ASN A 363 0.42 -19.15 17.92
N ALA A 364 0.96 -18.56 16.84
CA ALA A 364 2.22 -17.83 16.87
C ALA A 364 1.99 -16.34 16.59
N THR A 365 2.54 -15.49 17.45
CA THR A 365 2.64 -14.04 17.24
C THR A 365 3.98 -13.76 16.56
N PHE A 366 3.96 -13.05 15.44
CA PHE A 366 5.19 -12.63 14.79
C PHE A 366 5.90 -11.58 15.64
N VAL A 367 7.12 -11.89 16.05
CA VAL A 367 8.03 -10.93 16.68
C VAL A 367 9.26 -10.83 15.79
N PRO A 368 9.59 -9.63 15.27
CA PRO A 368 10.77 -9.46 14.41
C PRO A 368 12.02 -10.08 15.05
N PRO A 369 12.72 -11.00 14.36
CA PRO A 369 13.93 -11.62 14.90
C PRO A 369 15.09 -10.62 14.90
N THR A 370 16.05 -10.76 15.81
CA THR A 370 17.24 -9.88 15.81
C THR A 370 18.07 -10.02 14.53
N VAL A 371 18.15 -11.24 13.98
CA VAL A 371 18.83 -11.52 12.71
C VAL A 371 17.76 -11.67 11.62
N PRO A 372 17.81 -10.90 10.51
CA PRO A 372 16.82 -11.02 9.45
C PRO A 372 16.68 -12.45 8.94
N VAL A 373 15.47 -12.90 8.62
CA VAL A 373 15.22 -14.27 8.13
C VAL A 373 16.10 -14.61 6.91
N LEU A 374 16.26 -13.68 5.97
CA LEU A 374 17.16 -13.85 4.83
C LEU A 374 18.60 -14.08 5.30
N LEU A 375 19.09 -13.30 6.26
CA LEU A 375 20.45 -13.45 6.79
C LEU A 375 20.64 -14.78 7.54
N GLN A 376 19.62 -15.24 8.28
CA GLN A 376 19.65 -16.57 8.92
C GLN A 376 19.87 -17.66 7.85
N ILE A 377 19.12 -17.61 6.75
CA ILE A 377 19.23 -18.57 5.64
C ILE A 377 20.60 -18.48 4.95
N LEU A 378 21.04 -17.27 4.61
CA LEU A 378 22.35 -17.06 3.98
C LEU A 378 23.52 -17.47 4.88
N SER A 379 23.33 -17.48 6.21
CA SER A 379 24.33 -17.96 7.18
C SER A 379 24.35 -19.48 7.36
N GLY A 380 23.41 -20.20 6.75
CA GLY A 380 23.37 -21.67 6.70
C GLY A 380 22.15 -22.31 7.37
N THR A 381 21.25 -21.54 7.97
CA THR A 381 20.03 -22.08 8.61
C THR A 381 18.98 -22.42 7.56
N GLN A 382 18.71 -23.71 7.33
CA GLN A 382 17.79 -24.14 6.26
C GLN A 382 16.49 -24.78 6.76
N ALA A 383 16.48 -25.38 7.95
CA ALA A 383 15.29 -26.08 8.43
C ALA A 383 14.31 -25.09 9.08
N ALA A 384 13.01 -25.29 8.81
CA ALA A 384 11.94 -24.41 9.30
C ALA A 384 11.99 -24.21 10.82
N GLN A 385 12.23 -25.28 11.57
CA GLN A 385 12.29 -25.27 13.03
C GLN A 385 13.49 -24.51 13.60
N ASP A 386 14.52 -24.27 12.79
CA ASP A 386 15.73 -23.54 13.19
C ASP A 386 15.65 -22.06 12.80
N LEU A 387 14.69 -21.68 11.94
CA LEU A 387 14.42 -20.29 11.56
C LEU A 387 13.60 -19.57 12.63
N LEU A 388 13.98 -18.33 12.90
CA LEU A 388 13.31 -17.45 13.84
C LEU A 388 12.47 -16.38 13.11
N PRO A 389 11.33 -15.97 13.68
CA PRO A 389 10.78 -16.42 14.96
C PRO A 389 10.08 -17.77 14.83
N ALA A 390 10.30 -18.66 15.81
CA ALA A 390 9.75 -20.00 15.81
C ALA A 390 8.21 -19.97 15.73
N GLY A 391 7.63 -20.85 14.91
CA GLY A 391 6.17 -20.93 14.70
C GLY A 391 5.60 -19.95 13.69
N SER A 392 6.35 -18.94 13.24
CA SER A 392 5.89 -17.97 12.23
C SER A 392 6.57 -18.10 10.88
N VAL A 393 7.44 -19.10 10.68
CA VAL A 393 8.14 -19.35 9.40
C VAL A 393 7.65 -20.67 8.80
N TYR A 394 7.10 -20.59 7.58
CA TYR A 394 6.58 -21.73 6.82
C TYR A 394 7.46 -21.96 5.61
N THR A 395 8.13 -23.11 5.54
CA THR A 395 8.93 -23.46 4.36
C THR A 395 8.03 -23.95 3.24
N LEU A 396 8.19 -23.38 2.04
CA LEU A 396 7.46 -23.80 0.87
C LEU A 396 8.39 -24.56 -0.11
N PRO A 397 7.92 -25.67 -0.70
CA PRO A 397 8.68 -26.39 -1.71
C PRO A 397 8.79 -25.55 -2.99
N LYS A 398 9.86 -25.75 -3.76
CA LYS A 398 10.04 -25.16 -5.09
C LYS A 398 9.03 -25.71 -6.09
N ASN A 399 8.59 -24.88 -7.04
CA ASN A 399 7.77 -25.27 -8.19
C ASN A 399 6.50 -26.03 -7.79
N ALA A 400 5.87 -25.59 -6.70
CA ALA A 400 4.68 -26.17 -6.14
C ALA A 400 3.50 -25.21 -6.20
N SER A 401 2.31 -25.76 -6.39
CA SER A 401 1.05 -25.04 -6.21
C SER A 401 0.72 -24.94 -4.72
N ILE A 402 0.41 -23.73 -4.26
CA ILE A 402 0.07 -23.42 -2.87
C ILE A 402 -1.37 -22.93 -2.80
N GLU A 403 -2.10 -23.35 -1.77
CA GLU A 403 -3.42 -22.82 -1.42
C GLU A 403 -3.35 -22.29 0.00
N ILE A 404 -3.75 -21.03 0.22
CA ILE A 404 -3.84 -20.46 1.57
C ILE A 404 -5.29 -20.08 1.84
N THR A 405 -5.84 -20.56 2.96
CA THR A 405 -7.18 -20.20 3.44
C THR A 405 -7.10 -19.26 4.64
N PHE A 406 -7.92 -18.22 4.62
CA PHE A 406 -8.08 -17.21 5.67
C PHE A 406 -9.51 -17.24 6.22
N PRO A 407 -9.85 -18.19 7.11
CA PRO A 407 -11.18 -18.24 7.72
C PRO A 407 -11.38 -17.02 8.64
N ALA A 408 -12.22 -16.08 8.19
CA ALA A 408 -12.63 -14.95 8.99
C ALA A 408 -13.34 -15.46 10.25
N ASN A 409 -12.96 -14.92 11.40
CA ASN A 409 -13.51 -15.36 12.67
C ASN A 409 -13.55 -14.22 13.69
N ALA A 410 -14.46 -14.31 14.66
CA ALA A 410 -14.68 -13.27 15.66
C ALA A 410 -13.53 -13.15 16.67
N ASN A 411 -12.58 -14.09 16.70
CA ASN A 411 -11.45 -14.07 17.62
C ASN A 411 -10.32 -13.14 17.14
N ALA A 412 -10.38 -12.63 15.90
CA ALA A 412 -9.43 -11.66 15.37
C ALA A 412 -10.17 -10.33 15.11
N ALA A 413 -10.30 -9.51 16.16
CA ALA A 413 -10.96 -8.21 16.09
C ALA A 413 -10.33 -7.28 15.04
N GLY A 414 -11.08 -6.30 14.54
CA GLY A 414 -10.61 -5.37 13.51
C GLY A 414 -10.80 -5.86 12.06
N SER A 415 -11.64 -6.89 11.85
CA SER A 415 -12.05 -7.35 10.52
C SER A 415 -12.89 -6.29 9.78
N PRO A 416 -12.86 -6.24 8.44
CA PRO A 416 -12.13 -7.15 7.54
C PRO A 416 -10.63 -6.85 7.46
N HIS A 417 -9.81 -7.89 7.50
CA HIS A 417 -8.35 -7.77 7.45
C HIS A 417 -7.86 -7.91 6.00
N PRO A 418 -7.26 -6.89 5.38
CA PRO A 418 -6.62 -7.04 4.07
C PRO A 418 -5.28 -7.74 4.22
N PHE A 419 -5.16 -8.98 3.73
CA PHE A 419 -3.91 -9.73 3.73
C PHE A 419 -3.11 -9.48 2.45
N HIS A 420 -1.82 -9.23 2.62
CA HIS A 420 -0.86 -8.99 1.56
C HIS A 420 0.23 -10.08 1.57
N LEU A 421 0.60 -10.57 0.38
CA LEU A 421 1.70 -11.49 0.16
C LEU A 421 2.79 -10.80 -0.67
N HIS A 422 3.99 -10.73 -0.12
CA HIS A 422 5.18 -10.23 -0.81
C HIS A 422 5.65 -11.21 -1.90
N GLY A 423 6.39 -10.70 -2.89
CA GLY A 423 7.07 -11.51 -3.91
C GLY A 423 6.16 -12.17 -4.95
N HIS A 424 4.83 -12.03 -4.82
CA HIS A 424 3.84 -12.77 -5.59
C HIS A 424 2.61 -11.94 -5.93
N THR A 425 1.97 -12.30 -7.04
CA THR A 425 0.52 -12.13 -7.20
C THR A 425 -0.14 -13.50 -7.02
N PHE A 426 -1.39 -13.52 -6.58
CA PHE A 426 -2.13 -14.76 -6.33
C PHE A 426 -3.53 -14.69 -6.93
N ALA A 427 -4.06 -15.85 -7.33
CA ALA A 427 -5.44 -16.04 -7.71
C ALA A 427 -6.35 -16.01 -6.48
N VAL A 428 -7.36 -15.14 -6.44
CA VAL A 428 -8.39 -15.14 -5.40
C VAL A 428 -9.49 -16.11 -5.82
N ILE A 429 -9.32 -17.39 -5.48
CA ILE A 429 -10.25 -18.44 -5.88
C ILE A 429 -11.56 -18.40 -5.09
N ARG A 430 -11.59 -17.72 -3.93
CA ARG A 430 -12.82 -17.39 -3.19
C ARG A 430 -12.66 -16.04 -2.50
N SER A 431 -13.45 -15.06 -2.93
CA SER A 431 -13.51 -13.70 -2.36
C SER A 431 -14.39 -13.63 -1.11
N ALA A 432 -14.20 -12.56 -0.33
CA ALA A 432 -15.11 -12.21 0.76
C ALA A 432 -16.54 -11.94 0.24
N GLY A 433 -17.56 -12.25 1.04
CA GLY A 433 -18.97 -12.19 0.65
C GLY A 433 -19.41 -13.27 -0.34
N SER A 434 -18.51 -14.18 -0.75
CA SER A 434 -18.81 -15.25 -1.70
C SER A 434 -18.60 -16.65 -1.10
N THR A 435 -19.49 -17.57 -1.48
CA THR A 435 -19.37 -19.01 -1.18
C THR A 435 -18.83 -19.81 -2.35
N ALA A 436 -18.77 -19.21 -3.55
CA ALA A 436 -18.31 -19.88 -4.76
C ALA A 436 -16.79 -19.94 -4.81
N TYR A 437 -16.27 -21.07 -5.31
CA TYR A 437 -14.87 -21.20 -5.69
C TYR A 437 -14.74 -21.05 -7.20
N ASN A 438 -13.97 -20.05 -7.65
CA ASN A 438 -13.62 -19.85 -9.05
C ASN A 438 -12.20 -20.35 -9.31
N TYR A 439 -12.08 -21.52 -9.95
CA TYR A 439 -10.79 -22.07 -10.38
C TYR A 439 -10.47 -21.77 -11.85
N ASP A 440 -11.41 -21.20 -12.60
CA ASP A 440 -11.30 -21.01 -14.05
C ASP A 440 -10.61 -19.69 -14.38
N ASN A 441 -11.20 -18.57 -13.94
CA ASN A 441 -10.73 -17.22 -14.25
C ASN A 441 -10.82 -16.24 -13.06
N PRO A 442 -10.39 -16.61 -11.84
CA PRO A 442 -10.42 -15.70 -10.69
C PRO A 442 -9.53 -14.47 -10.94
N VAL A 443 -9.85 -13.35 -10.30
CA VAL A 443 -8.95 -12.18 -10.25
C VAL A 443 -7.59 -12.57 -9.67
N TRP A 444 -6.54 -11.96 -10.20
CA TRP A 444 -5.20 -12.06 -9.65
C TRP A 444 -4.80 -10.72 -9.06
N ARG A 445 -4.22 -10.74 -7.87
CA ARG A 445 -3.84 -9.53 -7.13
C ARG A 445 -2.81 -9.84 -6.05
N ASP A 446 -2.36 -8.86 -5.28
CA ASP A 446 -1.42 -9.08 -4.17
C ASP A 446 -1.97 -8.76 -2.77
N THR A 447 -3.14 -8.10 -2.70
CA THR A 447 -3.75 -7.74 -1.41
C THR A 447 -5.25 -8.03 -1.41
N VAL A 448 -5.73 -8.91 -0.52
CA VAL A 448 -7.13 -9.35 -0.50
C VAL A 448 -7.78 -9.16 0.86
N SER A 449 -9.00 -8.62 0.89
CA SER A 449 -9.81 -8.60 2.11
C SER A 449 -10.17 -10.01 2.51
N THR A 450 -9.92 -10.38 3.76
CA THR A 450 -10.30 -11.70 4.30
C THR A 450 -11.77 -11.79 4.71
N GLY A 451 -12.51 -10.67 4.65
CA GLY A 451 -13.94 -10.64 4.87
C GLY A 451 -14.35 -10.62 6.34
N LEU A 452 -15.58 -11.04 6.61
CA LEU A 452 -16.22 -10.96 7.91
C LEU A 452 -16.62 -12.33 8.46
N ALA A 453 -16.49 -12.49 9.77
CA ALA A 453 -16.97 -13.67 10.47
C ALA A 453 -18.49 -13.85 10.35
N SER A 454 -19.25 -12.74 10.28
CA SER A 454 -20.71 -12.76 10.11
C SER A 454 -21.16 -13.41 8.81
N ASP A 455 -20.29 -13.35 7.79
CA ASP A 455 -20.60 -13.78 6.43
C ASP A 455 -20.05 -15.20 6.16
N ASN A 456 -19.47 -15.83 7.18
CA ASN A 456 -18.75 -17.11 7.10
C ASN A 456 -17.69 -17.10 5.99
N ASP A 457 -16.99 -15.97 5.87
CA ASP A 457 -15.94 -15.81 4.89
C ASP A 457 -14.77 -16.75 5.18
N ASN A 458 -14.29 -17.36 4.10
CA ASN A 458 -13.11 -18.20 4.12
C ASN A 458 -12.36 -17.96 2.83
N VAL A 459 -11.84 -16.73 2.74
CA VAL A 459 -11.13 -16.25 1.56
C VAL A 459 -9.97 -17.19 1.28
N THR A 460 -9.84 -17.58 0.03
CA THR A 460 -8.86 -18.59 -0.36
C THR A 460 -8.09 -18.09 -1.57
N ILE A 461 -6.77 -18.14 -1.48
CA ILE A 461 -5.85 -17.73 -2.55
C ILE A 461 -5.02 -18.90 -3.04
N ARG A 462 -4.53 -18.83 -4.29
CA ARG A 462 -3.53 -19.75 -4.83
C ARG A 462 -2.42 -19.03 -5.59
N PHE A 463 -1.21 -19.54 -5.45
CA PHE A 463 -0.04 -19.08 -6.20
C PHE A 463 0.92 -20.26 -6.44
N GLN A 464 1.96 -20.00 -7.21
CA GLN A 464 3.00 -20.97 -7.57
C GLN A 464 4.29 -20.52 -6.89
N THR A 465 5.08 -21.46 -6.37
CA THR A 465 6.40 -21.14 -5.81
C THR A 465 7.48 -21.14 -6.89
N ASP A 466 7.63 -20.01 -7.57
CA ASP A 466 8.62 -19.75 -8.62
C ASP A 466 9.65 -18.66 -8.25
N ASN A 467 9.67 -18.20 -6.99
CA ASN A 467 10.47 -17.07 -6.54
C ASN A 467 11.16 -17.37 -5.18
N ALA A 468 12.39 -17.88 -5.22
CA ALA A 468 13.12 -18.28 -4.02
C ALA A 468 13.43 -17.09 -3.09
N GLY A 469 12.91 -17.11 -1.86
CA GLY A 469 13.16 -16.09 -0.84
C GLY A 469 12.26 -16.23 0.39
N PRO A 470 12.61 -15.61 1.53
CA PRO A 470 11.64 -15.34 2.59
C PRO A 470 10.72 -14.19 2.18
N TRP A 471 9.43 -14.49 2.04
CA TRP A 471 8.38 -13.52 1.68
C TRP A 471 7.41 -13.31 2.83
N PHE A 472 7.08 -12.07 3.11
CA PHE A 472 6.17 -11.75 4.20
C PHE A 472 4.71 -11.96 3.78
N LEU A 473 3.90 -12.50 4.68
CA LEU A 473 2.45 -12.63 4.54
C LEU A 473 1.80 -12.05 5.79
N HIS A 474 1.09 -10.94 5.67
CA HIS A 474 0.57 -10.23 6.82
C HIS A 474 -0.72 -9.46 6.52
N CYS A 475 -1.44 -9.09 7.58
CA CYS A 475 -2.47 -8.07 7.48
C CYS A 475 -1.82 -6.71 7.21
N HIS A 476 -2.32 -5.97 6.22
CA HIS A 476 -1.81 -4.67 5.83
C HIS A 476 -2.45 -3.50 6.60
N ILE A 477 -3.22 -3.81 7.66
CA ILE A 477 -3.48 -2.84 8.73
C ILE A 477 -2.20 -2.79 9.58
N ASP A 478 -1.46 -1.69 9.50
CA ASP A 478 -0.08 -1.63 10.01
C ASP A 478 0.01 -1.81 11.53
N PHE A 479 -1.02 -1.33 12.23
CA PHE A 479 -1.15 -1.54 13.68
C PHE A 479 -1.36 -3.02 14.03
N HIS A 480 -2.00 -3.81 13.15
CA HIS A 480 -2.15 -5.25 13.33
C HIS A 480 -0.86 -5.99 13.00
N LEU A 481 -0.15 -5.59 11.92
CA LEU A 481 1.18 -6.10 11.61
C LEU A 481 2.15 -5.86 12.79
N ASN A 482 2.21 -4.64 13.31
CA ASN A 482 3.06 -4.27 14.44
C ASN A 482 2.67 -5.00 15.73
N ALA A 483 1.44 -5.50 15.83
CA ALA A 483 0.98 -6.40 16.89
C ALA A 483 1.12 -7.89 16.57
N GLY A 484 1.90 -8.23 15.53
CA GLY A 484 2.34 -9.60 15.22
C GLY A 484 1.44 -10.39 14.26
N PHE A 485 0.54 -9.73 13.52
CA PHE A 485 -0.39 -10.40 12.61
C PHE A 485 0.24 -10.79 11.27
N ALA A 486 1.29 -11.59 11.33
CA ALA A 486 2.12 -11.93 10.18
C ALA A 486 2.74 -13.34 10.28
N VAL A 487 3.19 -13.85 9.14
CA VAL A 487 4.07 -15.02 9.01
C VAL A 487 5.06 -14.78 7.87
N VAL A 488 6.12 -15.58 7.80
CA VAL A 488 7.09 -15.59 6.71
C VAL A 488 6.97 -16.89 5.95
N LEU A 489 6.83 -16.80 4.62
CA LEU A 489 6.88 -17.93 3.71
C LEU A 489 8.32 -18.05 3.18
N ALA A 490 9.08 -19.00 3.71
CA ALA A 490 10.45 -19.28 3.28
C ALA A 490 10.43 -20.21 2.07
N GLU A 491 10.38 -19.63 0.89
CA GLU A 491 10.19 -20.32 -0.37
C GLU A 491 11.51 -20.82 -0.97
N ASP A 492 11.55 -22.11 -1.35
CA ASP A 492 12.71 -22.71 -2.03
C ASP A 492 14.03 -22.47 -1.29
N VAL A 493 14.01 -22.67 0.04
CA VAL A 493 15.14 -22.41 0.94
C VAL A 493 16.51 -22.88 0.43
N PRO A 494 16.64 -24.09 -0.15
CA PRO A 494 17.93 -24.57 -0.67
C PRO A 494 18.55 -23.67 -1.76
N ASP A 495 17.74 -22.99 -2.57
CA ASP A 495 18.20 -22.18 -3.70
C ASP A 495 18.28 -20.68 -3.37
N ILE A 496 17.74 -20.20 -2.24
CA ILE A 496 17.71 -18.78 -1.85
C ILE A 496 19.09 -18.12 -1.96
N ALA A 497 20.13 -18.76 -1.44
CA ALA A 497 21.48 -18.20 -1.44
C ALA A 497 22.07 -18.05 -2.85
N ARG A 498 21.72 -18.95 -3.77
CA ARG A 498 22.16 -18.88 -5.17
C ARG A 498 21.32 -17.86 -5.95
N ALA A 499 20.01 -17.83 -5.70
CA ALA A 499 19.07 -16.97 -6.40
C ALA A 499 19.26 -15.50 -6.03
N ASN A 500 19.63 -15.20 -4.78
CA ASN A 500 19.67 -13.84 -4.24
C ASN A 500 21.09 -13.43 -3.81
N PRO A 501 22.01 -13.15 -4.75
CA PRO A 501 23.32 -12.61 -4.40
C PRO A 501 23.16 -11.21 -3.79
N VAL A 502 23.60 -11.06 -2.53
CA VAL A 502 23.43 -9.80 -1.79
C VAL A 502 24.63 -8.85 -1.94
N PRO A 503 24.40 -7.53 -2.11
CA PRO A 503 25.48 -6.55 -2.23
C PRO A 503 26.19 -6.33 -0.88
N GLN A 504 27.43 -5.83 -0.93
CA GLN A 504 28.19 -5.53 0.29
C GLN A 504 27.48 -4.49 1.17
N ALA A 505 26.81 -3.50 0.57
CA ALA A 505 26.03 -2.51 1.30
C ALA A 505 24.94 -3.15 2.18
N TRP A 506 24.26 -4.19 1.66
CA TRP A 506 23.24 -4.93 2.42
C TRP A 506 23.85 -5.70 3.59
N LYS A 507 25.00 -6.36 3.37
CA LYS A 507 25.74 -7.06 4.44
C LYS A 507 26.17 -6.13 5.58
N ASN A 508 26.36 -4.85 5.27
CA ASN A 508 26.77 -3.85 6.25
C ASN A 508 25.58 -3.27 7.04
N LEU A 509 24.32 -3.52 6.65
CA LEU A 509 23.15 -2.96 7.33
C LEU A 509 23.07 -3.44 8.78
N CYS A 510 23.10 -4.76 9.03
CA CYS A 510 22.96 -5.29 10.38
C CYS A 510 24.10 -4.87 11.33
N PRO A 511 25.39 -5.00 10.96
CA PRO A 511 26.48 -4.49 11.82
C PRO A 511 26.36 -3.00 12.15
N THR A 512 25.85 -2.20 11.22
CA THR A 512 25.65 -0.75 11.42
C THR A 512 24.46 -0.48 12.34
N TYR A 513 23.35 -1.19 12.17
CA TYR A 513 22.16 -1.09 13.01
C TYR A 513 22.40 -1.58 14.44
N ASP A 514 23.05 -2.74 14.60
CA ASP A 514 23.35 -3.36 15.90
C ASP A 514 24.30 -2.53 16.76
N ALA A 515 25.06 -1.62 16.15
CA ALA A 515 25.95 -0.69 16.84
C ALA A 515 25.23 0.55 17.42
N LEU A 516 23.95 0.76 17.09
CA LEU A 516 23.18 1.90 17.58
C LEU A 516 22.80 1.76 19.05
N SER A 517 22.73 2.91 19.74
CA SER A 517 22.05 2.99 21.03
C SER A 517 20.53 2.86 20.83
N PRO A 518 19.76 2.38 21.83
CA PRO A 518 18.30 2.30 21.70
C PRO A 518 17.61 3.63 21.34
N ASN A 519 18.18 4.78 21.74
CA ASN A 519 17.64 6.11 21.42
C ASN A 519 17.96 6.58 19.99
N ASP A 520 18.83 5.86 19.29
CA ASP A 520 19.24 6.15 17.91
C ASP A 520 18.65 5.17 16.89
N GLN A 521 17.89 4.18 17.37
CA GLN A 521 17.08 3.27 16.55
C GLN A 521 15.82 3.97 16.04
#